data_AF-A0A7S1MXW8-F1
#
_entry.id   AF-A0A7S1MXW8-F1
#
_cell.length_a   1.000
_cell.length_b   1.000
_cell.length_c   1.000
_cell.angle_alpha   90.00
_cell.angle_beta   90.00
_cell.angle_gamma   90.00
#
_symmetry.space_group_name_H-M   'P 1'
#
loop_
_entity.id
_entity.type
_entity.pdbx_description
1 polymer ?
#
loop_
_entity_poly.entity_id
_entity_poly.type
_entity_poly.pdbx_seq_one_letter_code
_entity_poly.pdbx_strand_id
1 'polypeptide(L)'
;TALFDDLAAKRRGYAIQEDGTLPGGVDPKDAKGWVMVSFYRLKGVADVEELVTRMRLAWEPLGVLGRVYVAEEGVNAQVSVPDNMVTMFESTVLAMDELEGVYLNKDDPLSMEQLPFSRLQIKPRRQVLSDGLGHGLDWDNNGKKLDPQEWHEAL
;
A
#
# COMPACT_ATOMS: atom_id res chain seq x y z
N THR A 1 -6.49 2.48 -24.16
CA THR A 1 -6.69 1.05 -24.48
C THR A 1 -5.45 0.36 -25.04
N ALA A 2 -4.25 0.96 -24.93
CA ALA A 2 -2.98 0.27 -25.19
C ALA A 2 -1.99 0.41 -24.00
N LEU A 3 -2.14 1.45 -23.18
CA LEU A 3 -1.39 1.66 -21.93
C LEU A 3 -1.79 0.67 -20.82
N PHE A 4 -3.05 0.22 -20.80
CA PHE A 4 -3.58 -0.75 -19.83
C PHE A 4 -3.03 -2.16 -20.04
N ASP A 5 -2.94 -2.61 -21.30
CA ASP A 5 -2.42 -3.94 -21.63
C ASP A 5 -0.88 -4.00 -21.50
N ASP A 6 -0.17 -2.88 -21.72
CA ASP A 6 1.29 -2.84 -21.53
C ASP A 6 1.68 -2.81 -20.04
N LEU A 7 0.84 -2.21 -19.17
CA LEU A 7 0.97 -2.29 -17.70
C LEU A 7 0.72 -3.71 -17.17
N ALA A 8 -0.20 -4.46 -17.77
CA ALA A 8 -0.43 -5.86 -17.44
C ALA A 8 0.68 -6.79 -17.97
N ALA A 9 1.28 -6.46 -19.12
CA ALA A 9 2.27 -7.31 -19.79
C ALA A 9 3.70 -7.16 -19.24
N LYS A 10 4.06 -6.03 -18.63
CA LYS A 10 5.42 -5.78 -18.13
C LYS A 10 5.47 -5.68 -16.60
N ARG A 11 5.72 -6.86 -16.00
CA ARG A 11 6.13 -7.12 -14.59
C ARG A 11 5.01 -7.28 -13.56
N ARG A 12 4.64 -8.54 -13.35
CA ARG A 12 4.13 -9.17 -12.10
C ARG A 12 3.00 -8.43 -11.36
N GLY A 13 2.05 -7.80 -12.05
CA GLY A 13 0.79 -7.30 -11.49
C GLY A 13 -0.41 -8.06 -12.07
N TYR A 14 -1.33 -8.46 -11.20
CA TYR A 14 -2.55 -9.21 -11.50
C TYR A 14 -3.36 -8.56 -12.65
N ALA A 15 -3.65 -9.32 -13.73
CA ALA A 15 -4.61 -8.91 -14.75
C ALA A 15 -6.02 -9.30 -14.27
N ILE A 16 -6.92 -8.32 -14.16
CA ILE A 16 -8.36 -8.59 -14.05
C ILE A 16 -8.76 -9.31 -15.34
N GLN A 17 -9.49 -10.43 -15.22
CA GLN A 17 -9.95 -11.19 -16.39
C GLN A 17 -10.89 -10.32 -17.24
N GLU A 18 -11.05 -10.63 -18.54
CA GLU A 18 -11.89 -9.83 -19.45
C GLU A 18 -13.36 -9.70 -18.99
N ASP A 19 -13.83 -10.63 -18.15
CA ASP A 19 -15.16 -10.62 -17.53
C ASP A 19 -15.24 -9.80 -16.23
N GLY A 20 -14.15 -9.14 -15.83
CA GLY A 20 -14.05 -8.37 -14.60
C GLY A 20 -13.75 -9.21 -13.35
N THR A 21 -13.57 -10.52 -13.48
CA THR A 21 -13.32 -11.41 -12.34
C THR A 21 -11.84 -11.41 -11.92
N LEU A 22 -11.61 -11.47 -10.61
CA LEU A 22 -10.28 -11.67 -10.08
C LEU A 22 -9.82 -13.11 -10.37
N PRO A 23 -8.54 -13.31 -10.75
CA PRO A 23 -7.98 -14.65 -10.94
C PRO A 23 -8.24 -15.56 -9.74
N GLY A 24 -8.78 -16.75 -10.02
CA GLY A 24 -9.19 -17.72 -9.00
C GLY A 24 -10.66 -17.65 -8.60
N GLY A 25 -11.45 -16.72 -9.15
CA GLY A 25 -12.90 -16.62 -8.91
C GLY A 25 -13.26 -16.19 -7.49
N VAL A 26 -12.32 -15.57 -6.78
CA VAL A 26 -12.52 -15.11 -5.40
C VAL A 26 -13.13 -13.70 -5.42
N ASP A 27 -14.30 -13.50 -4.80
CA ASP A 27 -14.93 -12.18 -4.64
C ASP A 27 -14.52 -11.58 -3.27
N PRO A 28 -14.04 -10.32 -3.22
CA PRO A 28 -13.75 -9.64 -1.96
C PRO A 28 -14.94 -9.60 -0.97
N LYS A 29 -16.17 -9.70 -1.47
CA LYS A 29 -17.40 -9.72 -0.65
C LYS A 29 -17.58 -11.02 0.14
N ASP A 30 -16.91 -12.10 -0.26
CA ASP A 30 -16.95 -13.38 0.45
C ASP A 30 -16.03 -13.42 1.68
N ALA A 31 -15.33 -12.31 1.97
CA ALA A 31 -14.44 -12.19 3.12
C ALA A 31 -15.20 -12.35 4.45
N LYS A 32 -14.55 -13.01 5.41
CA LYS A 32 -15.11 -13.24 6.76
C LYS A 32 -14.61 -12.25 7.79
N GLY A 33 -13.55 -11.54 7.45
CA GLY A 33 -12.93 -10.52 8.27
C GLY A 33 -11.98 -9.67 7.45
N TRP A 34 -11.27 -8.80 8.15
CA TRP A 34 -10.39 -7.81 7.54
C TRP A 34 -9.05 -7.80 8.27
N VAL A 35 -7.97 -7.65 7.52
CA VAL A 35 -6.63 -7.48 8.07
C VAL A 35 -6.24 -6.02 7.90
N MET A 36 -5.89 -5.34 9.00
CA MET A 36 -5.28 -4.02 8.90
C MET A 36 -3.82 -4.17 8.52
N VAL A 37 -3.41 -3.40 7.51
CA VAL A 37 -2.04 -3.36 7.04
C VAL A 37 -1.57 -1.92 7.07
N SER A 38 -0.47 -1.67 7.77
CA SER A 38 0.20 -0.38 7.81
C SER A 38 1.63 -0.50 7.29
N PHE A 39 2.05 0.47 6.50
CA PHE A 39 3.41 0.52 5.98
C PHE A 39 3.79 1.93 5.55
N TYR A 40 5.10 2.16 5.52
CA TYR A 40 5.69 3.34 4.90
C TYR A 40 6.93 2.92 4.12
N ARG A 41 7.21 3.63 3.03
CA ARG A 41 8.39 3.44 2.21
C ARG A 41 8.87 4.79 1.71
N LEU A 42 10.08 5.17 2.11
CA LEU A 42 10.71 6.44 1.73
C LEU A 42 11.67 6.17 0.57
N LYS A 43 11.10 5.79 -0.57
CA LYS A 43 11.80 5.58 -1.84
C LYS A 43 11.24 6.59 -2.83
N GLY A 44 12.12 7.27 -3.55
CA GLY A 44 11.74 8.33 -4.47
C GLY A 44 10.69 7.89 -5.49
N VAL A 45 9.66 8.72 -5.68
CA VAL A 45 8.57 8.51 -6.64
C VAL A 45 8.74 9.53 -7.77
N ALA A 46 8.98 9.05 -8.99
CA ALA A 46 9.22 9.91 -10.15
C ALA A 46 7.95 10.61 -10.65
N ASP A 47 6.83 9.89 -10.69
CA ASP A 47 5.52 10.42 -11.05
C ASP A 47 4.49 10.00 -10.00
N VAL A 48 4.14 10.94 -9.13
CA VAL A 48 3.19 10.73 -8.03
C VAL A 48 1.79 10.40 -8.55
N GLU A 49 1.34 11.08 -9.61
CA GLU A 49 -0.02 10.89 -10.15
C GLU A 49 -0.16 9.54 -10.86
N GLU A 50 0.90 9.11 -11.55
CA GLU A 50 0.97 7.77 -12.15
C GLU A 50 0.91 6.68 -11.08
N LEU A 51 1.70 6.79 -10.00
CA LEU A 51 1.69 5.83 -8.90
C LEU A 51 0.33 5.79 -8.19
N VAL A 52 -0.29 6.96 -7.95
CA VAL A 52 -1.64 7.04 -7.38
C VAL A 52 -2.66 6.31 -8.26
N THR A 53 -2.59 6.51 -9.58
CA THR A 53 -3.44 5.81 -10.55
C THR A 53 -3.20 4.30 -10.51
N ARG A 54 -1.94 3.85 -10.53
CA ARG A 54 -1.58 2.42 -10.45
C ARG A 54 -2.10 1.77 -9.17
N MET A 55 -1.88 2.39 -8.01
CA MET A 55 -2.38 1.89 -6.73
C MET A 55 -3.90 1.80 -6.72
N ARG A 56 -4.59 2.80 -7.27
CA ARG A 56 -6.06 2.82 -7.33
C ARG A 56 -6.59 1.65 -8.15
N LEU A 57 -6.07 1.50 -9.37
CA LEU A 57 -6.48 0.42 -10.28
C LEU A 57 -6.18 -0.96 -9.72
N ALA A 58 -5.09 -1.11 -8.97
CA ALA A 58 -4.71 -2.37 -8.36
C ALA A 58 -5.55 -2.72 -7.12
N TRP A 59 -5.90 -1.73 -6.28
CA TRP A 59 -6.45 -2.00 -4.94
C TRP A 59 -7.96 -1.82 -4.82
N GLU A 60 -8.60 -0.96 -5.64
CA GLU A 60 -10.07 -0.82 -5.63
C GLU A 60 -10.79 -2.14 -5.96
N PRO A 61 -10.37 -2.92 -6.99
CA PRO A 61 -11.02 -4.20 -7.31
C PRO A 61 -10.89 -5.25 -6.22
N LEU A 62 -9.86 -5.14 -5.36
CA LEU A 62 -9.62 -6.06 -4.24
C LEU A 62 -10.47 -5.73 -3.01
N GLY A 63 -11.32 -4.70 -3.08
CA GLY A 63 -12.14 -4.26 -1.95
C GLY A 63 -11.33 -3.61 -0.82
N VAL A 64 -10.11 -3.16 -1.09
CA VAL A 64 -9.26 -2.49 -0.09
C VAL A 64 -9.90 -1.18 0.35
N LEU A 65 -9.85 -0.90 1.65
CA LEU A 65 -10.29 0.36 2.25
C LEU A 65 -9.09 1.01 2.94
N GLY A 66 -9.05 2.32 3.10
CA GLY A 66 -7.92 2.94 3.80
C GLY A 66 -7.54 4.34 3.35
N ARG A 67 -6.40 4.78 3.87
CA ARG A 67 -5.77 6.03 3.51
C ARG A 67 -4.33 5.77 3.08
N VAL A 68 -3.98 6.34 1.94
CA VAL A 68 -2.66 6.21 1.35
C VAL A 68 -2.24 7.61 0.92
N TYR A 69 -1.05 8.01 1.35
CA TYR A 69 -0.43 9.27 0.98
C TYR A 69 0.79 8.96 0.11
N VAL A 70 0.87 9.67 -1.00
CA VAL A 70 1.96 9.53 -1.97
C VAL A 70 2.58 10.90 -2.18
N ALA A 71 3.90 10.99 -2.08
CA ALA A 71 4.68 12.18 -2.36
C ALA A 71 5.96 11.77 -3.11
N GLU A 72 6.72 12.75 -3.60
CA GLU A 72 7.99 12.49 -4.28
C GLU A 72 9.00 11.72 -3.40
N GLU A 73 8.93 11.88 -2.08
CA GLU A 73 9.79 11.17 -1.12
C GLU A 73 9.37 9.71 -0.85
N GLY A 74 8.13 9.33 -1.21
CA GLY A 74 7.64 7.98 -0.96
C GLY A 74 6.15 7.85 -0.65
N VAL A 75 5.81 6.82 0.13
CA VAL A 75 4.45 6.37 0.42
C VAL A 75 4.26 6.13 1.91
N ASN A 76 3.11 6.54 2.45
CA ASN A 76 2.62 6.14 3.77
C ASN A 76 1.19 5.62 3.63
N ALA A 77 0.91 4.43 4.15
CA ALA A 77 -0.36 3.76 3.98
C ALA A 77 -0.85 3.11 5.27
N GLN A 78 -2.17 3.23 5.50
CA GLN A 78 -2.91 2.44 6.46
C GLN A 78 -4.20 1.97 5.79
N VAL A 79 -4.33 0.67 5.60
CA VAL A 79 -5.43 0.05 4.86
C VAL A 79 -6.05 -1.11 5.63
N SER A 80 -7.31 -1.39 5.35
CA SER A 80 -7.99 -2.62 5.72
C SER A 80 -8.22 -3.42 4.45
N VAL A 81 -7.73 -4.66 4.44
CA VAL A 81 -7.82 -5.57 3.31
C VAL A 81 -8.76 -6.71 3.67
N PRO A 82 -9.70 -7.12 2.80
CA PRO A 82 -10.49 -8.32 3.02
C PRO A 82 -9.57 -9.53 3.22
N ASP A 83 -9.84 -10.37 4.21
CA ASP A 83 -8.95 -11.48 4.61
C ASP A 83 -8.59 -12.42 3.45
N ASN A 84 -9.55 -12.70 2.58
CA ASN A 84 -9.40 -13.52 1.37
C ASN A 84 -8.61 -12.83 0.24
N MET A 85 -8.31 -11.53 0.35
CA MET A 85 -7.57 -10.73 -0.65
C MET A 85 -6.14 -10.37 -0.21
N VAL A 86 -5.75 -10.68 1.02
CA VAL A 86 -4.46 -10.27 1.62
C VAL A 86 -3.26 -10.69 0.76
N THR A 87 -3.19 -11.96 0.34
CA THR A 87 -2.09 -12.46 -0.51
C THR A 87 -2.04 -11.76 -1.87
N MET A 88 -3.20 -11.42 -2.43
CA MET A 88 -3.28 -10.73 -3.72
C MET A 88 -2.82 -9.28 -3.58
N PHE A 89 -3.29 -8.60 -2.54
CA PHE A 89 -2.85 -7.25 -2.18
C PHE A 89 -1.33 -7.18 -2.00
N GLU A 90 -0.72 -8.10 -1.25
CA GLU A 90 0.74 -8.17 -1.06
C GLU A 90 1.48 -8.31 -2.38
N SER A 91 0.97 -9.15 -3.28
CA SER A 91 1.57 -9.34 -4.60
C SER A 91 1.55 -8.04 -5.41
N THR A 92 0.46 -7.26 -5.34
CA THR A 92 0.40 -5.94 -6.01
C THR A 92 1.38 -4.94 -5.40
N VAL A 93 1.60 -4.97 -4.08
CA VAL A 93 2.58 -4.11 -3.41
C VAL A 93 3.99 -4.45 -3.87
N LEU A 94 4.35 -5.73 -3.88
CA LEU A 94 5.68 -6.21 -4.28
C LEU A 94 5.98 -5.99 -5.77
N ALA A 95 4.96 -5.77 -6.59
CA ALA A 95 5.11 -5.50 -8.02
C ALA A 95 5.46 -4.03 -8.33
N MET A 96 5.25 -3.12 -7.37
CA MET A 96 5.53 -1.70 -7.55
C MET A 96 6.97 -1.41 -7.12
N ASP A 97 7.79 -0.91 -8.04
CA ASP A 97 9.20 -0.61 -7.78
C ASP A 97 9.35 0.38 -6.60
N GLU A 98 8.42 1.32 -6.42
CA GLU A 98 8.42 2.28 -5.31
C GLU A 98 8.19 1.64 -3.94
N LEU A 99 7.56 0.46 -3.90
CA LEU A 99 7.25 -0.29 -2.69
C LEU A 99 8.11 -1.54 -2.51
N GLU A 100 9.09 -1.76 -3.39
CA GLU A 100 9.99 -2.89 -3.32
C GLU A 100 10.68 -2.98 -1.95
N GLY A 101 10.57 -4.15 -1.31
CA GLY A 101 11.18 -4.44 -0.01
C GLY A 101 10.48 -3.79 1.19
N VAL A 102 9.28 -3.23 1.00
CA VAL A 102 8.50 -2.67 2.13
C VAL A 102 8.10 -3.75 3.12
N TYR A 103 8.23 -3.47 4.41
CA TYR A 103 7.68 -4.30 5.46
C TYR A 103 6.21 -3.95 5.69
N LEU A 104 5.34 -4.94 5.58
CA LEU A 104 3.90 -4.80 5.80
C LEU A 104 3.58 -5.20 7.24
N ASN A 105 3.28 -4.21 8.08
CA ASN A 105 2.83 -4.47 9.44
C ASN A 105 1.35 -4.87 9.42
N LYS A 106 1.04 -6.11 9.81
CA LYS A 106 -0.31 -6.68 9.80
C LYS A 106 -0.80 -6.84 11.22
N ASP A 107 -1.98 -6.30 11.50
CA ASP A 107 -2.63 -6.46 12.79
C ASP A 107 -3.58 -7.67 12.81
N ASP A 108 -4.13 -7.97 13.99
CA ASP A 108 -5.11 -9.03 14.17
C ASP A 108 -6.36 -8.82 13.30
N PRO A 109 -7.01 -9.91 12.83
CA PRO A 109 -8.23 -9.81 12.05
C PRO A 109 -9.36 -9.07 12.80
N LEU A 110 -10.05 -8.19 12.08
CA LEU A 110 -11.18 -7.39 12.56
C LEU A 110 -12.50 -7.82 11.90
N SER A 111 -13.61 -7.62 12.61
CA SER A 111 -14.95 -7.72 12.02
C SER A 111 -15.30 -6.45 11.22
N MET A 112 -16.33 -6.53 10.37
CA MET A 112 -16.76 -5.40 9.54
C MET A 112 -17.18 -4.17 10.38
N GLU A 113 -17.79 -4.38 11.53
CA GLU A 113 -18.24 -3.31 12.44
C GLU A 113 -17.08 -2.53 13.09
N GLN A 114 -15.87 -3.09 13.04
CA GLN A 114 -14.66 -2.53 13.65
C GLN A 114 -13.80 -1.77 12.63
N LEU A 115 -14.21 -1.70 11.36
CA LEU A 115 -13.41 -1.07 10.31
C LEU A 115 -13.26 0.44 10.51
N PRO A 116 -12.01 0.96 10.55
CA PRO A 116 -11.77 2.39 10.71
C PRO A 116 -11.98 3.20 9.43
N PHE A 117 -12.20 2.54 8.29
CA PHE A 117 -12.30 3.16 6.97
C PHE A 117 -13.58 2.76 6.24
N SER A 118 -14.22 3.72 5.58
CA SER A 118 -15.42 3.50 4.76
C SER A 118 -15.15 3.44 3.25
N ARG A 119 -13.95 3.84 2.81
CA ARG A 119 -13.53 3.83 1.40
C ARG A 119 -12.01 3.91 1.27
N LEU A 120 -11.47 3.55 0.11
CA LEU A 120 -10.07 3.79 -0.25
C LEU A 120 -9.85 5.26 -0.65
N GLN A 121 -8.90 5.91 0.01
CA GLN A 121 -8.45 7.26 -0.33
C GLN A 121 -6.94 7.26 -0.54
N ILE A 122 -6.54 7.25 -1.81
CA ILE A 122 -5.14 7.48 -2.20
C ILE A 122 -5.02 8.95 -2.61
N LYS A 123 -4.14 9.71 -1.94
CA LYS A 123 -4.02 11.16 -2.13
C LYS A 123 -2.57 11.57 -2.38
N PRO A 124 -2.31 12.36 -3.44
CA PRO A 124 -1.03 13.05 -3.58
C PRO A 124 -0.85 14.06 -2.44
N ARG A 125 0.38 14.20 -1.99
CA ARG A 125 0.83 15.08 -0.90
C ARG A 125 2.18 15.68 -1.25
N ARG A 126 2.50 16.80 -0.59
CA ARG A 126 3.85 17.39 -0.64
C ARG A 126 4.87 16.54 0.10
N GLN A 127 4.45 15.96 1.23
CA GLN A 127 5.24 15.08 2.10
C GLN A 127 4.29 13.99 2.65
N VAL A 128 4.80 12.78 2.83
CA VAL A 128 4.04 11.67 3.44
C VAL A 128 4.16 11.65 4.95
N LEU A 129 5.19 12.31 5.52
CA LEU A 129 5.35 12.53 6.94
C LEU A 129 5.12 14.00 7.29
N SER A 130 4.28 14.24 8.30
CA SER A 130 4.03 15.59 8.84
C SER A 130 4.99 15.87 9.99
N ASP A 131 6.28 16.01 9.69
CA ASP A 131 7.35 16.25 10.67
C ASP A 131 7.51 17.74 11.06
N GLY A 132 6.78 18.64 10.38
CA GLY A 132 6.89 20.09 10.57
C GLY A 132 8.12 20.71 9.91
N LEU A 133 8.92 19.93 9.18
CA LEU A 133 10.10 20.39 8.46
C LEU A 133 9.70 20.90 7.08
N GLY A 134 10.20 22.09 6.74
CA GLY A 134 9.89 22.75 5.46
C GLY A 134 10.51 22.08 4.23
N HIS A 135 11.57 21.29 4.44
CA HIS A 135 12.36 20.60 3.42
C HIS A 135 12.33 19.09 3.64
N GLY A 136 12.46 18.31 2.55
CA GLY A 136 12.60 16.86 2.65
C GLY A 136 13.89 16.48 3.36
N LEU A 137 13.85 15.43 4.18
CA LEU A 137 15.02 14.86 4.82
C LEU A 137 15.74 13.92 3.86
N ASP A 138 17.07 13.89 3.95
CA ASP A 138 17.86 12.84 3.31
C ASP A 138 17.73 11.55 4.11
N TRP A 139 16.81 10.69 3.67
CA TRP A 139 16.50 9.43 4.35
C TRP A 139 17.62 8.38 4.26
N ASP A 140 18.65 8.61 3.42
CA ASP A 140 19.86 7.78 3.41
C ASP A 140 20.78 8.10 4.61
N ASN A 141 20.61 9.27 5.26
CA ASN A 141 21.32 9.67 6.46
C ASN A 141 20.45 9.51 7.72
N ASN A 142 19.96 8.29 7.96
CA ASN A 142 18.95 8.00 8.99
C ASN A 142 19.52 7.41 10.30
N GLY A 143 20.64 7.93 10.80
CA GLY A 143 21.18 7.56 12.12
C GLY A 143 21.34 6.04 12.36
N LYS A 144 21.41 5.62 13.64
CA LYS A 144 21.43 4.19 13.99
C LYS A 144 20.02 3.72 14.34
N LYS A 145 19.51 2.73 13.60
CA LYS A 145 18.31 1.99 13.98
C LYS A 145 18.63 1.14 15.22
N LEU A 146 17.86 1.34 16.29
CA LEU A 146 17.95 0.52 17.50
C LEU A 146 16.83 -0.52 17.50
N ASP A 147 17.14 -1.74 17.94
CA ASP A 147 16.10 -2.71 18.25
C ASP A 147 15.39 -2.38 19.59
N PRO A 148 14.23 -3.00 19.90
CA PRO A 148 13.49 -2.68 21.12
C PRO A 148 14.28 -2.86 22.42
N GLN A 149 15.21 -3.82 22.46
CA GLN A 149 16.04 -4.05 23.64
C GLN A 149 17.10 -2.96 23.76
N GLU A 150 17.82 -2.65 22.69
CA GLU A 150 18.79 -1.56 22.65
C GLU A 150 18.16 -0.21 23.02
N TRP A 151 16.91 0.03 22.57
CA TRP A 151 16.17 1.22 22.93
C TRP A 151 15.84 1.27 24.43
N HIS A 152 15.40 0.16 25.00
CA HIS A 152 15.07 0.08 26.43
C HIS A 152 16.31 0.31 27.32
N GLU A 153 17.47 -0.18 26.90
CA GLU A 153 18.74 0.01 27.60
C GLU A 153 19.30 1.44 27.50
N ALA A 154 18.86 2.21 26.50
CA ALA A 154 19.29 3.59 26.26
C ALA A 154 18.42 4.67 26.94
N LEU A 155 17.30 4.30 27.56
CA LEU A 155 16.41 5.19 28.32
C LEU A 155 16.88 5.37 29.78
#